data_AF-A0A1M7EGR7-F1
#
_entry.id   AF-A0A1M7EGR7-F1
#
_cell.length_a   1.000
_cell.length_b   1.000
_cell.length_c   1.000
_cell.angle_alpha   90.00
_cell.angle_beta   90.00
_cell.angle_gamma   90.00
#
_symmetry.space_group_name_H-M   'P 1'
#
loop_
_entity.id
_entity.type
_entity.pdbx_description
1 polymer ?
#
loop_
_entity_poly.entity_id
_entity_poly.type
_entity_poly.pdbx_seq_one_letter_code
_entity_poly.pdbx_strand_id
1 'polypeptide(L)'
;MIRLKVVVVTLCAAALGLYVVLALPPRGIVIEAGPVGGTYHAHARAYAEVLAEHGFTTELRANPNSAEIIDNVNAPDSGVDIGFVAQPVDPAATPRVRSLAKVELQPLFMFHSIALGELVSPVNLRGRRVIMPPEGSATAVAARALLTLYGVTPQTATIEHAEITEAARRLTDGEADAGFFMLAAENPLIHTLARDRDLAAFSYGDARSITINLDYLSTTMLPAGGFDLSQSLPPGNLDLVGAEVNVITHTDLHPALAFAMLDALERRHQSATAIARMGQYPDIVGTRLPLLPEARDYTQSGRPWSYRLFGTYWGSLIDEFSVAIFALFVITQGYRTIKYMLEALTLVGLWLAGGLIERQIRAHAQGRNPGRLEMLLMALSAGLINRVSVSGRARAKLEDWRRLTAGAAR
;
A
#
# COMPACT_ATOMS: atom_id res chain seq x y z
N MET A 1 45.37 -7.90 -12.95
CA MET A 1 44.14 -8.67 -12.61
C MET A 1 43.64 -8.43 -11.18
N ILE A 2 44.49 -8.45 -10.15
CA ILE A 2 44.05 -8.23 -8.74
C ILE A 2 43.43 -6.83 -8.53
N ARG A 3 44.07 -5.77 -9.04
CA ARG A 3 43.54 -4.39 -8.95
C ARG A 3 42.16 -4.22 -9.62
N LEU A 4 41.93 -4.86 -10.76
CA LEU A 4 40.64 -4.82 -11.46
C LEU A 4 39.54 -5.53 -10.65
N LYS A 5 39.85 -6.70 -10.06
CA LYS A 5 38.90 -7.42 -9.19
C LYS A 5 38.53 -6.60 -7.97
N VAL A 6 39.50 -5.94 -7.33
CA VAL A 6 39.25 -5.06 -6.18
C VAL A 6 38.35 -3.90 -6.57
N VAL A 7 38.64 -3.22 -7.69
CA VAL A 7 37.81 -2.09 -8.17
C VAL A 7 36.37 -2.53 -8.46
N VAL A 8 36.17 -3.67 -9.13
CA VAL A 8 34.83 -4.20 -9.43
C VAL A 8 34.06 -4.53 -8.14
N VAL A 9 34.70 -5.22 -7.18
CA VAL A 9 34.07 -5.55 -5.90
C VAL A 9 33.68 -4.29 -5.13
N THR A 10 34.55 -3.28 -5.09
CA THR A 10 34.25 -2.01 -4.42
C THR A 10 33.07 -1.28 -5.08
N LEU A 11 33.02 -1.23 -6.42
CA LEU A 11 31.90 -0.60 -7.14
C LEU A 11 30.58 -1.34 -6.92
N CYS A 12 30.59 -2.67 -6.94
CA CYS A 12 29.40 -3.47 -6.64
C CYS A 12 28.92 -3.26 -5.20
N ALA A 13 29.84 -3.20 -4.23
CA ALA A 13 29.51 -2.95 -2.83
C ALA A 13 28.94 -1.52 -2.64
N ALA A 14 29.49 -0.52 -3.32
CA ALA A 14 28.99 0.85 -3.29
C ALA A 14 27.59 0.96 -3.94
N ALA A 15 27.37 0.31 -5.08
CA ALA A 15 26.07 0.25 -5.74
C ALA A 15 25.01 -0.44 -4.88
N LEU A 16 25.37 -1.57 -4.24
CA LEU A 16 24.50 -2.25 -3.29
C LEU A 16 24.19 -1.39 -2.08
N GLY A 17 25.20 -0.71 -1.51
CA GLY A 17 25.00 0.21 -0.40
C GLY A 17 24.05 1.36 -0.75
N LEU A 18 24.20 1.96 -1.93
CA LEU A 18 23.30 2.99 -2.42
C LEU A 18 21.86 2.46 -2.61
N TYR A 19 21.71 1.28 -3.22
CA TYR A 19 20.39 0.67 -3.42
C TYR A 19 19.70 0.36 -2.09
N VAL A 20 20.43 -0.18 -1.10
CA VAL A 20 19.89 -0.39 0.25
C VAL A 20 19.40 0.91 0.86
N VAL A 21 20.16 2.01 0.74
CA VAL A 21 19.74 3.32 1.26
C VAL A 21 18.49 3.83 0.56
N LEU A 22 18.38 3.65 -0.74
CA LEU A 22 17.19 4.05 -1.53
C LEU A 22 15.96 3.17 -1.24
N ALA A 23 16.18 1.91 -0.85
CA ALA A 23 15.12 0.95 -0.47
C ALA A 23 14.69 1.06 1.00
N LEU A 24 15.28 1.98 1.78
CA LEU A 24 14.86 2.18 3.16
C LEU A 24 13.49 2.87 3.19
N PRO A 25 12.56 2.41 4.05
CA PRO A 25 11.29 3.07 4.19
C PRO A 25 11.50 4.52 4.68
N PRO A 26 10.77 5.49 4.12
CA PRO A 26 10.80 6.86 4.64
C PRO A 26 10.32 6.88 6.09
N ARG A 27 10.83 7.83 6.88
CA ARG A 27 10.42 7.99 8.29
C ARG A 27 9.17 8.85 8.44
N GLY A 28 8.96 9.78 7.52
CA GLY A 28 7.84 10.71 7.52
C GLY A 28 6.77 10.30 6.54
N ILE A 29 5.53 10.68 6.86
CA ILE A 29 4.40 10.64 5.93
C ILE A 29 3.53 11.87 6.16
N VAL A 30 3.07 12.48 5.08
CA VAL A 30 2.16 13.62 5.10
C VAL A 30 0.77 13.15 4.71
N ILE A 31 -0.20 13.34 5.61
CA ILE A 31 -1.61 13.09 5.35
C ILE A 31 -2.32 14.43 5.23
N GLU A 32 -2.79 14.75 4.02
CA GLU A 32 -3.70 15.87 3.82
C GLU A 32 -5.14 15.40 4.01
N ALA A 33 -5.82 16.04 4.96
CA ALA A 33 -7.18 15.75 5.36
C ALA A 33 -8.09 16.95 5.10
N GLY A 34 -9.37 16.79 5.39
CA GLY A 34 -10.35 17.87 5.39
C GLY A 34 -10.15 18.90 6.51
N PRO A 35 -11.10 19.84 6.68
CA PRO A 35 -11.03 20.85 7.73
C PRO A 35 -11.02 20.23 9.13
N VAL A 36 -10.46 20.95 10.09
CA VAL A 36 -10.49 20.56 11.51
C VAL A 36 -11.94 20.47 11.98
N GLY A 37 -12.28 19.41 12.71
CA GLY A 37 -13.66 19.09 13.10
C GLY A 37 -14.43 18.27 12.05
N GLY A 38 -13.91 18.18 10.82
CA GLY A 38 -14.42 17.25 9.81
C GLY A 38 -14.00 15.80 10.06
N THR A 39 -14.74 14.88 9.44
CA THR A 39 -14.53 13.44 9.58
C THR A 39 -13.14 12.99 9.08
N TYR A 40 -12.65 13.54 7.96
CA TYR A 40 -11.31 13.21 7.43
C TYR A 40 -10.20 13.52 8.43
N HIS A 41 -10.25 14.68 9.08
CA HIS A 41 -9.25 15.08 10.06
C HIS A 41 -9.26 14.15 11.27
N ALA A 42 -10.45 13.71 11.72
CA ALA A 42 -10.58 12.74 12.79
C ALA A 42 -9.98 11.36 12.42
N HIS A 43 -10.22 10.88 11.20
CA HIS A 43 -9.61 9.63 10.71
C HIS A 43 -8.10 9.76 10.55
N ALA A 44 -7.61 10.85 9.96
CA ALA A 44 -6.18 11.08 9.78
C ALA A 44 -5.42 11.08 11.11
N ARG A 45 -6.01 11.63 12.18
CA ARG A 45 -5.45 11.55 13.54
C ARG A 45 -5.37 10.12 14.05
N ALA A 46 -6.46 9.35 13.92
CA ALA A 46 -6.46 7.94 14.32
C ALA A 46 -5.45 7.11 13.50
N TYR A 47 -5.27 7.41 12.21
CA TYR A 47 -4.26 6.75 11.39
C TYR A 47 -2.84 7.11 11.86
N ALA A 48 -2.59 8.37 12.22
CA ALA A 48 -1.30 8.82 12.74
C ALA A 48 -0.90 8.06 14.02
N GLU A 49 -1.86 7.76 14.90
CA GLU A 49 -1.62 6.97 16.11
C GLU A 49 -1.15 5.55 15.77
N VAL A 50 -1.82 4.87 14.83
CA VAL A 50 -1.41 3.53 14.37
C VAL A 50 -0.08 3.56 13.62
N LEU A 51 0.15 4.57 12.78
CA LEU A 51 1.43 4.75 12.07
C LEU A 51 2.61 4.96 13.01
N ALA A 52 2.40 5.63 14.15
CA ALA A 52 3.42 5.81 15.16
C ALA A 52 3.83 4.48 15.81
N GLU A 53 2.90 3.52 15.97
CA GLU A 53 3.23 2.15 16.41
C GLU A 53 4.17 1.43 15.42
N HIS A 54 4.10 1.80 14.14
CA HIS A 54 4.99 1.31 13.09
C HIS A 54 6.31 2.08 12.98
N GLY A 55 6.53 3.11 13.80
CA GLY A 55 7.74 3.91 13.81
C GLY A 55 7.77 5.04 12.79
N PHE A 56 6.63 5.41 12.21
CA PHE A 56 6.52 6.55 11.29
C PHE A 56 6.11 7.83 12.03
N THR A 57 6.61 8.97 11.55
CA THR A 57 6.18 10.29 11.99
C THR A 57 5.18 10.86 10.98
N THR A 58 4.01 11.27 11.44
CA THR A 58 2.96 11.78 10.56
C THR A 58 2.80 13.29 10.69
N GLU A 59 2.81 14.00 9.55
CA GLU A 59 2.38 15.39 9.46
C GLU A 59 0.92 15.43 8.97
N LEU A 60 0.04 16.09 9.71
CA LEU A 60 -1.36 16.28 9.31
C LEU A 60 -1.54 17.68 8.73
N ARG A 61 -1.98 17.76 7.47
CA ARG A 61 -2.37 19.02 6.83
C ARG A 61 -3.88 19.08 6.73
N ALA A 62 -4.50 20.12 7.26
CA ALA A 62 -5.94 20.34 7.14
C ALA A 62 -6.22 21.23 5.93
N ASN A 63 -7.11 20.78 5.04
CA ASN A 63 -7.52 21.51 3.86
C ASN A 63 -9.07 21.63 3.82
N PRO A 64 -9.62 22.83 4.06
CA PRO A 64 -11.06 23.06 3.96
C PRO A 64 -11.63 22.82 2.55
N ASN A 65 -10.82 23.01 1.51
CA ASN A 65 -11.16 22.70 0.12
C ASN A 65 -10.86 21.23 -0.19
N SER A 66 -11.56 20.33 0.50
CA SER A 66 -11.28 18.89 0.45
C SER A 66 -11.41 18.25 -0.94
N ALA A 67 -12.04 18.91 -1.92
CA ALA A 67 -12.08 18.43 -3.30
C ALA A 67 -10.73 18.55 -4.03
N GLU A 68 -9.84 19.45 -3.58
CA GLU A 68 -8.52 19.71 -4.17
C GLU A 68 -7.43 18.74 -3.66
N ILE A 69 -7.70 17.97 -2.59
CA ILE A 69 -6.73 17.04 -1.98
C ILE A 69 -6.19 16.03 -3.01
N ILE A 70 -7.03 15.58 -3.94
CA ILE A 70 -6.61 14.66 -5.00
C ILE A 70 -5.55 15.29 -5.93
N ASP A 71 -5.66 16.59 -6.21
CA ASP A 71 -4.71 17.29 -7.07
C ASP A 71 -3.36 17.40 -6.38
N ASN A 72 -3.36 17.63 -5.07
CA ASN A 72 -2.14 17.62 -4.26
C ASN A 72 -1.49 16.24 -4.23
N VAL A 73 -2.24 15.16 -4.03
CA VAL A 73 -1.70 13.79 -4.11
C VAL A 73 -1.16 13.46 -5.51
N ASN A 74 -1.78 13.98 -6.57
CA ASN A 74 -1.33 13.78 -7.94
C ASN A 74 -0.04 14.56 -8.26
N ALA A 75 0.13 15.75 -7.69
CA ALA A 75 1.26 16.64 -7.92
C ALA A 75 2.55 16.11 -7.24
N PRO A 76 3.67 15.96 -7.98
CA PRO A 76 4.93 15.42 -7.42
C PRO A 76 5.56 16.28 -6.33
N ASP A 77 5.36 17.59 -6.39
CA ASP A 77 6.05 18.55 -5.54
C ASP A 77 5.18 19.08 -4.38
N SER A 78 3.95 18.56 -4.22
CA SER A 78 3.05 18.96 -3.13
C SER A 78 3.56 18.52 -1.75
N GLY A 79 4.36 17.46 -1.73
CA GLY A 79 4.78 16.77 -0.51
C GLY A 79 3.61 16.16 0.27
N VAL A 80 2.50 15.82 -0.39
CA VAL A 80 1.36 15.09 0.20
C VAL A 80 1.46 13.63 -0.23
N ASP A 81 1.51 12.72 0.74
CA ASP A 81 1.62 11.29 0.47
C ASP A 81 0.24 10.62 0.43
N ILE A 82 -0.63 10.95 1.41
CA ILE A 82 -1.96 10.38 1.60
C ILE A 82 -3.01 11.48 1.57
N GLY A 83 -4.15 11.18 0.93
CA GLY A 83 -5.31 12.05 0.89
C GLY A 83 -6.65 11.32 1.02
N PHE A 84 -7.73 12.09 0.98
CA PHE A 84 -9.11 11.59 1.01
C PHE A 84 -9.91 12.14 -0.16
N VAL A 85 -10.83 11.34 -0.69
CA VAL A 85 -11.69 11.70 -1.82
C VAL A 85 -13.10 11.16 -1.63
N ALA A 86 -14.10 12.02 -1.85
CA ALA A 86 -15.52 11.64 -1.89
C ALA A 86 -16.30 12.37 -3.01
N GLN A 87 -15.61 13.18 -3.80
CA GLN A 87 -16.12 13.90 -4.95
C GLN A 87 -16.00 13.04 -6.24
N PRO A 88 -16.64 13.44 -7.35
CA PRO A 88 -16.39 12.83 -8.66
C PRO A 88 -14.90 12.92 -9.01
N VAL A 89 -14.37 11.86 -9.62
CA VAL A 89 -12.96 11.78 -10.02
C VAL A 89 -12.82 11.28 -11.45
N ASP A 90 -11.83 11.82 -12.16
CA ASP A 90 -11.39 11.34 -13.45
C ASP A 90 -9.98 10.72 -13.32
N PRO A 91 -9.85 9.38 -13.43
CA PRO A 91 -8.55 8.71 -13.40
C PRO A 91 -7.59 9.19 -14.50
N ALA A 92 -8.09 9.67 -15.64
CA ALA A 92 -7.25 10.17 -16.72
C ALA A 92 -6.60 11.53 -16.38
N ALA A 93 -7.32 12.36 -15.60
CA ALA A 93 -6.78 13.62 -15.09
C ALA A 93 -5.80 13.43 -13.91
N THR A 94 -5.87 12.29 -13.23
CA THR A 94 -5.10 11.99 -12.00
C THR A 94 -4.25 10.71 -12.13
N PRO A 95 -3.36 10.61 -13.13
CA PRO A 95 -2.68 9.37 -13.49
C PRO A 95 -1.75 8.83 -12.40
N ARG A 96 -1.29 9.69 -11.47
CA ARG A 96 -0.40 9.31 -10.36
C ARG A 96 -1.17 8.92 -9.10
N VAL A 97 -2.50 9.04 -9.07
CA VAL A 97 -3.29 8.71 -7.88
C VAL A 97 -3.68 7.24 -7.89
N ARG A 98 -3.59 6.61 -6.73
CA ARG A 98 -4.06 5.25 -6.45
C ARG A 98 -4.96 5.24 -5.23
N SER A 99 -5.98 4.38 -5.24
CA SER A 99 -6.82 4.14 -4.07
C SER A 99 -6.21 3.03 -3.20
N LEU A 100 -6.15 3.27 -1.89
CA LEU A 100 -5.85 2.23 -0.90
C LEU A 100 -7.12 1.44 -0.61
N ALA A 101 -8.19 2.13 -0.22
CA ALA A 101 -9.52 1.54 -0.01
C ALA A 101 -10.58 2.63 0.15
N LYS A 102 -11.83 2.23 -0.05
CA LYS A 102 -13.00 2.93 0.51
C LYS A 102 -13.07 2.62 1.99
N VAL A 103 -13.29 3.64 2.82
CA VAL A 103 -13.19 3.50 4.28
C VAL A 103 -14.49 3.80 5.01
N GLU A 104 -15.39 4.56 4.41
CA GLU A 104 -16.70 4.84 4.97
C GLU A 104 -17.65 5.37 3.89
N LEU A 105 -18.95 5.36 4.18
CA LEU A 105 -19.95 6.13 3.45
C LEU A 105 -20.31 7.35 4.29
N GLN A 106 -20.22 8.56 3.72
CA GLN A 106 -20.65 9.79 4.38
C GLN A 106 -21.97 10.29 3.78
N PRO A 107 -23.09 10.23 4.53
CA PRO A 107 -24.34 10.82 4.09
C PRO A 107 -24.19 12.34 3.93
N LEU A 108 -24.81 12.88 2.88
CA LEU A 108 -25.04 14.31 2.70
C LEU A 108 -26.29 14.68 3.49
N PHE A 109 -26.11 15.18 4.71
CA PHE A 109 -27.21 15.68 5.52
C PHE A 109 -27.61 17.07 5.06
N MET A 110 -28.92 17.28 4.88
CA MET A 110 -29.51 18.61 4.80
C MET A 110 -30.33 18.85 6.07
N PHE A 111 -29.91 19.82 6.87
CA PHE A 111 -30.69 20.33 7.99
C PHE A 111 -31.39 21.61 7.58
N HIS A 112 -32.63 21.81 8.02
CA HIS A 112 -33.38 23.01 7.71
C HIS A 112 -34.17 23.49 8.92
N SER A 113 -34.47 24.79 8.95
CA SER A 113 -35.32 25.36 9.99
C SER A 113 -36.72 24.75 9.92
N ILE A 114 -37.27 24.36 11.08
CA ILE A 114 -38.66 23.90 11.19
C ILE A 114 -39.67 25.01 10.86
N ALA A 115 -39.25 26.28 10.94
CA ALA A 115 -40.08 27.43 10.60
C ALA A 115 -40.43 27.49 9.10
N LEU A 116 -39.69 26.76 8.26
CA LEU A 116 -40.03 26.57 6.84
C LEU A 116 -41.25 25.66 6.62
N GLY A 117 -41.67 24.92 7.65
CA GLY A 117 -42.70 23.90 7.56
C GLY A 117 -42.19 22.61 6.92
N GLU A 118 -43.12 21.81 6.40
CA GLU A 118 -42.80 20.54 5.73
C GLU A 118 -42.13 20.80 4.38
N LEU A 119 -40.85 20.44 4.25
CA LEU A 119 -40.16 20.41 2.97
C LEU A 119 -40.38 19.04 2.34
N VAL A 120 -40.99 19.02 1.16
CA VAL A 120 -41.22 17.78 0.38
C VAL A 120 -40.08 17.55 -0.62
N SER A 121 -39.41 18.62 -1.05
CA SER A 121 -38.33 18.55 -2.05
C SER A 121 -37.29 19.66 -1.84
N PRO A 122 -36.01 19.43 -2.21
CA PRO A 122 -35.01 20.50 -2.24
C PRO A 122 -35.42 21.71 -3.10
N VAL A 123 -36.36 21.54 -4.06
CA VAL A 123 -37.01 22.64 -4.80
C VAL A 123 -37.51 23.77 -3.88
N ASN A 124 -37.98 23.42 -2.69
CA ASN A 124 -38.54 24.38 -1.72
C ASN A 124 -37.48 25.34 -1.14
N LEU A 125 -36.19 25.14 -1.43
CA LEU A 125 -35.10 26.06 -1.05
C LEU A 125 -34.95 27.27 -1.99
N ARG A 126 -35.74 27.36 -3.08
CA ARG A 126 -35.76 28.58 -3.90
C ARG A 126 -36.18 29.79 -3.06
N GLY A 127 -35.41 30.87 -3.18
CA GLY A 127 -35.57 32.11 -2.42
C GLY A 127 -35.13 32.01 -0.96
N ARG A 128 -34.51 30.89 -0.54
CA ARG A 128 -34.03 30.68 0.83
C ARG A 128 -32.52 30.91 0.94
N ARG A 129 -32.06 31.10 2.17
CA ARG A 129 -30.65 31.18 2.54
C ARG A 129 -30.14 29.77 2.83
N VAL A 130 -29.20 29.30 2.03
CA VAL A 130 -28.60 27.97 2.14
C VAL A 130 -27.13 28.15 2.48
N ILE A 131 -26.68 27.52 3.57
CA ILE A 131 -25.28 27.55 3.97
C ILE A 131 -24.60 26.20 3.78
N MET A 132 -23.35 26.21 3.35
CA MET A 132 -22.55 24.99 3.23
C MET A 132 -21.07 25.29 3.53
N PRO A 133 -20.23 24.25 3.70
CA PRO A 133 -18.78 24.40 3.82
C PRO A 133 -18.15 25.13 2.61
N PRO A 134 -16.83 25.43 2.62
CA PRO A 134 -16.16 26.15 1.53
C PRO A 134 -16.47 25.57 0.14
N GLU A 135 -16.48 26.42 -0.88
CA GLU A 135 -16.91 26.06 -2.25
C GLU A 135 -16.11 24.87 -2.81
N GLY A 136 -14.81 24.80 -2.52
CA GLY A 136 -13.92 23.70 -2.90
C GLY A 136 -14.03 22.45 -2.03
N SER A 137 -14.99 22.36 -1.10
CA SER A 137 -15.18 21.18 -0.26
C SER A 137 -15.98 20.10 -0.98
N ALA A 138 -15.73 18.83 -0.65
CA ALA A 138 -16.51 17.71 -1.16
C ALA A 138 -18.01 17.83 -0.82
N THR A 139 -18.35 18.44 0.33
CA THR A 139 -19.74 18.72 0.71
C THR A 139 -20.39 19.72 -0.25
N ALA A 140 -19.74 20.85 -0.52
CA ALA A 140 -20.27 21.87 -1.42
C ALA A 140 -20.40 21.36 -2.86
N VAL A 141 -19.43 20.57 -3.33
CA VAL A 141 -19.50 19.90 -4.64
C VAL A 141 -20.74 19.01 -4.73
N ALA A 142 -20.98 18.16 -3.72
CA ALA A 142 -22.14 17.26 -3.71
C ALA A 142 -23.47 18.00 -3.56
N ALA A 143 -23.56 18.94 -2.60
CA ALA A 143 -24.74 19.74 -2.36
C ALA A 143 -25.14 20.55 -3.60
N ARG A 144 -24.18 21.23 -4.25
CA ARG A 144 -24.44 22.02 -5.46
C ARG A 144 -24.89 21.14 -6.63
N ALA A 145 -24.26 19.98 -6.84
CA ALA A 145 -24.69 19.04 -7.87
C ALA A 145 -26.12 18.55 -7.64
N LEU A 146 -26.46 18.21 -6.39
CA LEU A 146 -27.81 17.82 -6.00
C LEU A 146 -28.82 18.96 -6.22
N LEU A 147 -28.54 20.16 -5.69
CA LEU A 147 -29.41 21.33 -5.81
C LEU A 147 -29.68 21.71 -7.28
N THR A 148 -28.69 21.52 -8.16
CA THR A 148 -28.82 21.76 -9.61
C THR A 148 -29.86 20.84 -10.25
N LEU A 149 -29.97 19.57 -9.83
CA LEU A 149 -31.01 18.66 -10.33
C LEU A 149 -32.43 19.17 -10.02
N TYR A 150 -32.57 19.89 -8.92
CA TYR A 150 -33.82 20.51 -8.49
C TYR A 150 -33.98 21.96 -8.99
N GLY A 151 -33.03 22.48 -9.76
CA GLY A 151 -33.01 23.85 -10.28
C GLY A 151 -32.90 24.92 -9.17
N VAL A 152 -32.24 24.56 -8.07
CA VAL A 152 -31.79 25.49 -7.02
C VAL A 152 -30.34 25.87 -7.33
N THR A 153 -30.10 27.13 -7.62
CA THR A 153 -28.81 27.67 -8.06
C THR A 153 -28.55 29.01 -7.38
N PRO A 154 -27.35 29.60 -7.50
CA PRO A 154 -27.09 30.95 -6.98
C PRO A 154 -28.00 32.04 -7.55
N GLN A 155 -28.70 31.77 -8.66
CA GLN A 155 -29.69 32.68 -9.26
C GLN A 155 -31.08 32.53 -8.65
N THR A 156 -31.38 31.39 -8.01
CA THR A 156 -32.70 31.07 -7.46
C THR A 156 -32.71 30.95 -5.94
N ALA A 157 -31.57 30.92 -5.27
CA ALA A 157 -31.40 30.91 -3.81
C ALA A 157 -30.12 31.67 -3.40
N THR A 158 -30.06 32.10 -2.15
CA THR A 158 -28.84 32.71 -1.57
C THR A 158 -27.97 31.60 -1.02
N ILE A 159 -26.90 31.26 -1.73
CA ILE A 159 -25.94 30.21 -1.32
C ILE A 159 -24.73 30.88 -0.69
N GLU A 160 -24.45 30.52 0.56
CA GLU A 160 -23.34 31.06 1.33
C GLU A 160 -22.38 29.95 1.76
N HIS A 161 -21.11 30.31 1.87
CA HIS A 161 -20.04 29.41 2.26
C HIS A 161 -19.37 29.90 3.53
N ALA A 162 -19.12 28.98 4.47
CA ALA A 162 -18.36 29.26 5.69
C ALA A 162 -17.57 28.01 6.09
N GLU A 163 -16.59 28.15 6.98
CA GLU A 163 -15.95 26.99 7.60
C GLU A 163 -16.97 26.08 8.28
N ILE A 164 -16.72 24.76 8.32
CA ILE A 164 -17.75 23.77 8.66
C ILE A 164 -18.44 24.01 10.02
N THR A 165 -17.67 24.41 11.04
CA THR A 165 -18.21 24.72 12.37
C THR A 165 -18.99 26.03 12.39
N GLU A 166 -18.54 27.01 11.62
CA GLU A 166 -19.22 28.30 11.46
C GLU A 166 -20.51 28.15 10.66
N ALA A 167 -20.51 27.32 9.60
CA ALA A 167 -21.71 26.99 8.84
C ALA A 167 -22.79 26.35 9.73
N ALA A 168 -22.39 25.44 10.62
CA ALA A 168 -23.29 24.85 11.60
C ALA A 168 -23.83 25.89 12.59
N ARG A 169 -22.96 26.75 13.16
CA ARG A 169 -23.37 27.84 14.07
C ARG A 169 -24.37 28.80 13.41
N ARG A 170 -24.07 29.26 12.20
CA ARG A 170 -24.95 30.18 11.46
C ARG A 170 -26.30 29.55 11.12
N LEU A 171 -26.35 28.24 10.91
CA LEU A 171 -27.61 27.51 10.76
C LEU A 171 -28.39 27.44 12.08
N THR A 172 -27.74 27.09 13.19
CA THR A 172 -28.41 27.04 14.52
C THR A 172 -28.89 28.42 14.98
N ASP A 173 -28.17 29.48 14.62
CA ASP A 173 -28.51 30.86 14.99
C ASP A 173 -29.60 31.48 14.09
N GLY A 174 -30.12 30.72 13.11
CA GLY A 174 -31.15 31.18 12.18
C GLY A 174 -30.68 32.18 11.13
N GLU A 175 -29.36 32.34 10.96
CA GLU A 175 -28.76 33.17 9.91
C GLU A 175 -28.93 32.53 8.51
N ALA A 176 -29.13 31.21 8.46
CA ALA A 176 -29.48 30.46 7.25
C ALA A 176 -30.74 29.63 7.49
N ASP A 177 -31.49 29.34 6.42
CA ASP A 177 -32.74 28.59 6.50
C ASP A 177 -32.51 27.07 6.31
N ALA A 178 -31.45 26.69 5.61
CA ALA A 178 -31.00 25.31 5.46
C ALA A 178 -29.47 25.24 5.36
N GLY A 179 -28.89 24.09 5.72
CA GLY A 179 -27.47 23.83 5.54
C GLY A 179 -27.13 22.39 5.20
N PHE A 180 -26.03 22.22 4.49
CA PHE A 180 -25.56 20.93 3.97
C PHE A 180 -24.25 20.50 4.63
N PHE A 181 -24.18 19.25 5.06
CA PHE A 181 -23.03 18.66 5.74
C PHE A 181 -22.84 17.21 5.29
N MET A 182 -21.72 16.90 4.62
CA MET A 182 -21.37 15.52 4.27
C MET A 182 -20.33 15.00 5.26
N LEU A 183 -20.80 14.26 6.27
CA LEU A 183 -20.02 13.77 7.40
C LEU A 183 -20.50 12.37 7.81
N ALA A 184 -19.73 11.66 8.63
CA ALA A 184 -20.20 10.41 9.24
C ALA A 184 -21.42 10.69 10.15
N ALA A 185 -22.33 9.73 10.26
CA ALA A 185 -23.53 9.86 11.09
C ALA A 185 -23.19 10.07 12.58
N GLU A 186 -22.07 9.50 13.01
CA GLU A 186 -21.52 9.57 14.37
C GLU A 186 -20.77 10.88 14.65
N ASN A 187 -20.59 11.75 13.65
CA ASN A 187 -19.84 12.98 13.83
C ASN A 187 -20.55 13.87 14.87
N PRO A 188 -19.83 14.41 15.88
CA PRO A 188 -20.42 15.25 16.92
C PRO A 188 -21.19 16.46 16.39
N LEU A 189 -20.77 17.04 15.26
CA LEU A 189 -21.46 18.17 14.63
C LEU A 189 -22.84 17.77 14.08
N ILE A 190 -22.95 16.58 13.47
CA ILE A 190 -24.24 16.04 13.01
C ILE A 190 -25.16 15.77 14.20
N HIS A 191 -24.62 15.18 15.28
CA HIS A 191 -25.37 14.95 16.51
C HIS A 191 -25.85 16.24 17.18
N THR A 192 -25.09 17.32 17.11
CA THR A 192 -25.51 18.64 17.62
C THR A 192 -26.66 19.19 16.78
N LEU A 193 -26.53 19.19 15.45
CA LEU A 193 -27.57 19.69 14.54
C LEU A 193 -28.87 18.87 14.64
N ALA A 194 -28.77 17.54 14.79
CA ALA A 194 -29.93 16.66 14.94
C ALA A 194 -30.65 16.78 16.29
N ARG A 195 -29.99 17.31 17.33
CA ARG A 195 -30.60 17.57 18.65
C ARG A 195 -31.16 18.98 18.79
N ASP A 196 -30.84 19.86 17.85
CA ASP A 196 -31.43 21.19 17.80
C ASP A 196 -32.94 21.07 17.54
N ARG A 197 -33.75 21.73 18.35
CA ARG A 197 -35.21 21.65 18.29
C ARG A 197 -35.79 22.53 17.20
N ASP A 198 -35.03 23.51 16.72
CA ASP A 198 -35.44 24.43 15.68
C ASP A 198 -35.01 23.95 14.28
N LEU A 199 -34.32 22.80 14.21
CA LEU A 199 -33.88 22.17 12.97
C LEU A 199 -34.51 20.78 12.77
N ALA A 200 -34.67 20.41 11.50
CA ALA A 200 -35.05 19.06 11.08
C ALA A 200 -34.09 18.56 10.00
N ALA A 201 -33.75 17.27 10.05
CA ALA A 201 -33.02 16.59 8.99
C ALA A 201 -33.99 16.19 7.88
N PHE A 202 -33.63 16.50 6.64
CA PHE A 202 -34.44 16.18 5.47
C PHE A 202 -34.21 14.74 4.98
N SER A 203 -35.29 14.04 4.62
CA SER A 203 -35.28 12.73 3.98
C SER A 203 -35.43 12.88 2.47
N TYR A 204 -34.48 12.34 1.70
CA TYR A 204 -34.50 12.39 0.23
C TYR A 204 -35.40 11.29 -0.33
N GLY A 205 -36.69 11.57 -0.49
CA GLY A 205 -37.65 10.61 -1.09
C GLY A 205 -37.25 10.12 -2.50
N ASP A 206 -36.48 10.92 -3.23
CA ASP A 206 -35.94 10.59 -4.56
C ASP A 206 -34.50 10.04 -4.52
N ALA A 207 -34.00 9.55 -3.38
CA ALA A 207 -32.59 9.16 -3.20
C ALA A 207 -32.04 8.31 -4.36
N ARG A 208 -32.81 7.31 -4.81
CA ARG A 208 -32.43 6.45 -5.94
C ARG A 208 -32.32 7.21 -7.27
N SER A 209 -33.23 8.14 -7.53
CA SER A 209 -33.19 8.98 -8.74
C SER A 209 -32.01 9.95 -8.73
N ILE A 210 -31.64 10.45 -7.55
CA ILE A 210 -30.44 11.28 -7.37
C ILE A 210 -29.20 10.47 -7.74
N THR A 211 -29.03 9.24 -7.23
CA THR A 211 -27.85 8.41 -7.51
C THR A 211 -27.74 7.95 -8.97
N ILE A 212 -28.84 7.95 -9.73
CA ILE A 212 -28.77 7.69 -11.19
C ILE A 212 -28.12 8.86 -11.93
N ASN A 213 -28.36 10.10 -11.49
CA ASN A 213 -27.82 11.31 -12.11
C ASN A 213 -26.44 11.69 -11.52
N LEU A 214 -26.18 11.33 -10.27
CA LEU A 214 -24.94 11.53 -9.54
C LEU A 214 -24.39 10.17 -9.15
N ASP A 215 -23.83 9.46 -10.13
CA ASP A 215 -23.43 8.05 -10.03
C ASP A 215 -22.36 7.77 -8.96
N TYR A 216 -21.64 8.81 -8.50
CA TYR A 216 -20.68 8.73 -7.41
C TYR A 216 -21.28 8.73 -6.00
N LEU A 217 -22.56 9.04 -5.89
CA LEU A 217 -23.32 8.91 -4.66
C LEU A 217 -23.99 7.53 -4.59
N SER A 218 -24.13 7.03 -3.37
CA SER A 218 -24.87 5.83 -3.03
C SER A 218 -26.03 6.18 -2.11
N THR A 219 -27.11 5.40 -2.19
CA THR A 219 -28.23 5.53 -1.27
C THR A 219 -27.90 4.86 0.07
N THR A 220 -28.34 5.46 1.17
CA THR A 220 -28.31 4.84 2.48
C THR A 220 -29.54 5.25 3.28
N MET A 221 -29.80 4.57 4.39
CA MET A 221 -30.94 4.85 5.25
C MET A 221 -30.46 4.92 6.69
N LEU A 222 -30.79 6.02 7.37
CA LEU A 222 -30.60 6.14 8.81
C LEU A 222 -31.92 5.76 9.50
N PRO A 223 -31.96 4.71 10.32
CA PRO A 223 -33.20 4.29 10.97
C PRO A 223 -33.68 5.32 11.99
N ALA A 224 -34.98 5.29 12.27
CA ALA A 224 -35.57 6.07 13.36
C ALA A 224 -34.81 5.85 14.67
N GLY A 225 -34.53 6.94 15.40
CA GLY A 225 -33.72 6.92 16.61
C GLY A 225 -32.21 6.71 16.38
N GLY A 226 -31.74 6.75 15.13
CA GLY A 226 -30.33 6.55 14.77
C GLY A 226 -29.35 7.56 15.38
N PHE A 227 -29.80 8.78 15.71
CA PHE A 227 -28.98 9.77 16.44
C PHE A 227 -29.14 9.66 17.96
N ASP A 228 -30.36 9.41 18.42
CA ASP A 228 -30.69 9.28 19.83
C ASP A 228 -31.95 8.43 20.02
N LEU A 229 -31.78 7.21 20.52
CA LEU A 229 -32.90 6.29 20.80
C LEU A 229 -33.78 6.77 21.95
N SER A 230 -33.23 7.53 22.91
CA SER A 230 -34.00 7.98 24.08
C SER A 230 -35.02 9.07 23.71
N GLN A 231 -34.70 9.85 22.68
CA GLN A 231 -35.55 10.92 22.15
C GLN A 231 -36.21 10.55 20.82
N SER A 232 -35.95 9.33 20.31
CA SER A 232 -36.37 8.89 18.98
C SER A 232 -35.99 9.91 17.89
N LEU A 233 -34.73 10.34 17.87
CA LEU A 233 -34.20 11.26 16.85
C LEU A 233 -33.37 10.47 15.81
N PRO A 234 -33.68 10.56 14.50
CA PRO A 234 -34.88 11.17 13.93
C PRO A 234 -36.16 10.33 14.23
N PRO A 235 -37.37 10.93 14.21
CA PRO A 235 -38.61 10.22 14.55
C PRO A 235 -39.03 9.14 13.55
N GLY A 236 -38.48 9.20 12.34
CA GLY A 236 -38.69 8.21 11.28
C GLY A 236 -37.39 7.89 10.56
N ASN A 237 -37.43 6.91 9.67
CA ASN A 237 -36.28 6.60 8.83
C ASN A 237 -35.99 7.77 7.89
N LEU A 238 -34.71 8.11 7.74
CA LEU A 238 -34.25 9.09 6.77
C LEU A 238 -33.61 8.35 5.60
N ASP A 239 -34.17 8.54 4.41
CA ASP A 239 -33.53 8.13 3.17
C ASP A 239 -32.50 9.19 2.80
N LEU A 240 -31.26 8.76 2.63
CA LEU A 240 -30.11 9.63 2.44
C LEU A 240 -29.35 9.25 1.17
N VAL A 241 -28.64 10.22 0.62
CA VAL A 241 -27.59 9.99 -0.38
C VAL A 241 -26.26 10.33 0.25
N GLY A 242 -25.20 9.62 -0.10
CA GLY A 242 -23.87 9.83 0.47
C GLY A 242 -22.77 9.39 -0.46
N ALA A 243 -21.56 9.85 -0.20
CA ALA A 243 -20.40 9.49 -0.98
C ALA A 243 -19.52 8.49 -0.23
N GLU A 244 -18.98 7.50 -0.94
CA GLU A 244 -17.97 6.61 -0.37
C GLU A 244 -16.62 7.32 -0.34
N VAL A 245 -16.05 7.44 0.85
CA VAL A 245 -14.75 8.08 1.07
C VAL A 245 -13.66 7.09 0.72
N ASN A 246 -12.80 7.47 -0.21
CA ASN A 246 -11.59 6.73 -0.58
C ASN A 246 -10.38 7.38 0.09
N VAL A 247 -9.54 6.55 0.71
CA VAL A 247 -8.17 6.96 1.08
C VAL A 247 -7.28 6.70 -0.12
N ILE A 248 -6.57 7.74 -0.55
CA ILE A 248 -5.76 7.73 -1.78
C ILE A 248 -4.30 8.04 -1.47
N THR A 249 -3.44 7.68 -2.40
CA THR A 249 -2.00 7.91 -2.35
C THR A 249 -1.45 8.15 -3.76
N HIS A 250 -0.22 8.65 -3.87
CA HIS A 250 0.51 8.62 -5.14
C HIS A 250 1.02 7.19 -5.46
N THR A 251 1.37 6.93 -6.73
CA THR A 251 1.83 5.62 -7.23
C THR A 251 3.09 5.07 -6.58
N ASP A 252 3.91 5.97 -6.04
CA ASP A 252 5.29 5.67 -5.63
C ASP A 252 5.40 5.52 -4.10
N LEU A 253 4.28 5.28 -3.42
CA LEU A 253 4.25 5.08 -1.97
C LEU A 253 5.04 3.83 -1.60
N HIS A 254 5.95 3.97 -0.65
CA HIS A 254 6.78 2.85 -0.21
C HIS A 254 5.91 1.72 0.39
N PRO A 255 6.14 0.44 0.04
CA PRO A 255 5.28 -0.68 0.49
C PRO A 255 5.12 -0.77 2.01
N ALA A 256 6.18 -0.45 2.75
CA ALA A 256 6.13 -0.39 4.21
C ALA A 256 5.12 0.63 4.77
N LEU A 257 5.01 1.81 4.14
CA LEU A 257 3.99 2.80 4.48
C LEU A 257 2.61 2.33 4.03
N ALA A 258 2.51 1.75 2.83
CA ALA A 258 1.25 1.23 2.29
C ALA A 258 0.63 0.19 3.25
N PHE A 259 1.40 -0.82 3.68
CA PHE A 259 0.90 -1.85 4.59
C PHE A 259 0.60 -1.32 6.00
N ALA A 260 1.36 -0.33 6.50
CA ALA A 260 1.06 0.30 7.78
C ALA A 260 -0.22 1.16 7.71
N MET A 261 -0.42 1.87 6.60
CA MET A 261 -1.68 2.58 6.33
C MET A 261 -2.85 1.60 6.25
N LEU A 262 -2.72 0.50 5.52
CA LEU A 262 -3.78 -0.51 5.39
C LEU A 262 -4.15 -1.14 6.76
N ASP A 263 -3.18 -1.41 7.63
CA ASP A 263 -3.42 -1.82 9.03
C ASP A 263 -4.21 -0.73 9.79
N ALA A 264 -3.83 0.55 9.63
CA ALA A 264 -4.57 1.66 10.22
C ALA A 264 -6.02 1.79 9.70
N LEU A 265 -6.24 1.56 8.40
CA LEU A 265 -7.58 1.57 7.79
C LEU A 265 -8.43 0.44 8.37
N GLU A 266 -7.90 -0.78 8.38
CA GLU A 266 -8.59 -1.96 8.92
C GLU A 266 -8.94 -1.76 10.39
N ARG A 267 -7.98 -1.32 11.21
CA ARG A 267 -8.21 -1.08 12.64
C ARG A 267 -9.32 -0.08 12.91
N ARG A 268 -9.36 1.00 12.13
CA ARG A 268 -10.30 2.11 12.33
C ARG A 268 -11.73 1.79 11.86
N HIS A 269 -11.87 1.07 10.74
CA HIS A 269 -13.14 1.03 10.00
C HIS A 269 -13.87 -0.32 10.01
N GLN A 270 -13.28 -1.35 10.60
CA GLN A 270 -13.90 -2.69 10.73
C GLN A 270 -15.16 -2.74 11.61
N SER A 271 -15.36 -1.75 12.50
CA SER A 271 -16.51 -1.73 13.42
C SER A 271 -17.81 -1.32 12.71
N ALA A 272 -18.94 -1.85 13.19
CA ALA A 272 -20.24 -1.39 12.71
C ALA A 272 -20.47 0.09 13.07
N THR A 273 -21.18 0.80 12.20
CA THR A 273 -21.63 2.18 12.40
C THR A 273 -23.15 2.23 12.28
N ALA A 274 -23.76 3.41 12.43
CA ALA A 274 -25.21 3.60 12.27
C ALA A 274 -25.72 3.24 10.86
N ILE A 275 -24.83 3.27 9.86
CA ILE A 275 -25.17 3.09 8.44
C ILE A 275 -24.34 2.00 7.74
N ALA A 276 -23.25 1.52 8.35
CA ALA A 276 -22.39 0.48 7.80
C ALA A 276 -22.35 -0.76 8.70
N ARG A 277 -22.32 -1.93 8.07
CA ARG A 277 -22.21 -3.21 8.77
C ARG A 277 -20.77 -3.46 9.23
N MET A 278 -20.61 -4.28 10.27
CA MET A 278 -19.28 -4.75 10.69
C MET A 278 -18.56 -5.43 9.52
N GLY A 279 -17.28 -5.11 9.34
CA GLY A 279 -16.46 -5.62 8.25
C GLY A 279 -16.86 -5.15 6.84
N GLN A 280 -17.75 -4.15 6.72
CA GLN A 280 -18.07 -3.55 5.42
C GLN A 280 -16.92 -2.70 4.88
N TYR A 281 -16.16 -2.05 5.76
CA TYR A 281 -14.99 -1.24 5.41
C TYR A 281 -13.75 -1.73 6.18
N PRO A 282 -12.53 -1.55 5.65
CA PRO A 282 -12.23 -1.02 4.32
C PRO A 282 -12.67 -1.96 3.17
N ASP A 283 -13.03 -1.38 2.02
CA ASP A 283 -13.46 -2.10 0.81
C ASP A 283 -12.72 -1.60 -0.45
N ILE A 284 -12.28 -2.53 -1.29
CA ILE A 284 -11.57 -2.23 -2.54
C ILE A 284 -12.45 -2.45 -3.79
N VAL A 285 -13.67 -2.94 -3.62
CA VAL A 285 -14.57 -3.24 -4.74
C VAL A 285 -15.21 -1.97 -5.28
N GLY A 286 -15.22 -1.83 -6.61
CA GLY A 286 -15.90 -0.71 -7.28
C GLY A 286 -15.23 0.65 -7.06
N THR A 287 -13.96 0.70 -6.69
CA THR A 287 -13.20 1.96 -6.66
C THR A 287 -13.09 2.53 -8.07
N ARG A 288 -13.37 3.84 -8.22
CA ARG A 288 -13.20 4.54 -9.50
C ARG A 288 -11.74 4.77 -9.87
N LEU A 289 -10.90 4.95 -8.85
CA LEU A 289 -9.46 5.11 -9.02
C LEU A 289 -8.77 3.74 -9.07
N PRO A 290 -7.66 3.60 -9.82
CA PRO A 290 -6.89 2.37 -9.82
C PRO A 290 -6.37 2.04 -8.43
N LEU A 291 -6.45 0.77 -8.04
CA LEU A 291 -5.96 0.33 -6.72
C LEU A 291 -4.43 0.33 -6.68
N LEU A 292 -3.90 0.65 -5.50
CA LEU A 292 -2.49 0.39 -5.19
C LEU A 292 -2.25 -1.13 -5.14
N PRO A 293 -1.18 -1.69 -5.74
CA PRO A 293 -0.91 -3.13 -5.73
C PRO A 293 -0.92 -3.73 -4.32
N GLU A 294 -0.30 -3.05 -3.36
CA GLU A 294 -0.20 -3.48 -1.96
C GLU A 294 -1.58 -3.60 -1.29
N ALA A 295 -2.55 -2.77 -1.67
CA ALA A 295 -3.92 -2.85 -1.15
C ALA A 295 -4.64 -4.14 -1.61
N ARG A 296 -4.38 -4.57 -2.84
CA ARG A 296 -4.90 -5.85 -3.36
C ARG A 296 -4.29 -7.02 -2.59
N ASP A 297 -2.98 -7.01 -2.40
CA ASP A 297 -2.25 -8.09 -1.72
C ASP A 297 -2.66 -8.20 -0.24
N TYR A 298 -2.85 -7.06 0.42
CA TYR A 298 -3.33 -6.98 1.80
C TYR A 298 -4.73 -7.58 1.94
N THR A 299 -5.66 -7.24 1.04
CA THR A 299 -7.02 -7.79 1.10
C THR A 299 -7.05 -9.31 0.95
N GLN A 300 -6.09 -9.88 0.19
CA GLN A 300 -6.03 -11.32 -0.05
C GLN A 300 -5.33 -12.10 1.07
N SER A 301 -4.27 -11.53 1.66
CA SER A 301 -3.34 -12.27 2.52
C SER A 301 -2.98 -11.58 3.84
N GLY A 302 -3.56 -10.40 4.08
CA GLY A 302 -3.18 -9.48 5.14
C GLY A 302 -1.76 -8.94 4.95
N ARG A 303 -1.17 -8.49 6.05
CA ARG A 303 0.24 -8.05 6.07
C ARG A 303 1.17 -9.21 5.68
N PRO A 304 2.18 -9.02 4.80
CA PRO A 304 3.08 -10.10 4.42
C PRO A 304 3.85 -10.68 5.63
N TRP A 305 4.29 -11.94 5.51
CA TRP A 305 4.92 -12.68 6.60
C TRP A 305 6.17 -11.99 7.17
N SER A 306 6.94 -11.32 6.31
CA SER A 306 8.13 -10.54 6.65
C SER A 306 7.79 -9.39 7.60
N TYR A 307 6.75 -8.61 7.29
CA TYR A 307 6.24 -7.51 8.13
C TYR A 307 5.66 -8.01 9.46
N ARG A 308 5.02 -9.18 9.45
CA ARG A 308 4.45 -9.78 10.68
C ARG A 308 5.52 -10.29 11.63
N LEU A 309 6.59 -10.93 11.12
CA LEU A 309 7.63 -11.53 11.95
C LEU A 309 8.73 -10.54 12.37
N PHE A 310 9.11 -9.62 11.50
CA PHE A 310 10.27 -8.74 11.71
C PHE A 310 9.90 -7.27 11.90
N GLY A 311 8.60 -6.94 11.89
CA GLY A 311 8.11 -5.57 11.96
C GLY A 311 8.29 -4.81 10.65
N THR A 312 7.89 -3.54 10.63
CA THR A 312 7.79 -2.74 9.40
C THR A 312 9.15 -2.50 8.73
N TYR A 313 10.16 -2.11 9.53
CA TYR A 313 11.48 -1.75 9.02
C TYR A 313 12.25 -2.95 8.42
N TRP A 314 12.39 -4.04 9.19
CA TRP A 314 13.12 -5.22 8.72
C TRP A 314 12.30 -6.03 7.72
N GLY A 315 10.97 -6.05 7.87
CA GLY A 315 10.07 -6.72 6.94
C GLY A 315 10.20 -6.17 5.52
N SER A 316 10.25 -4.84 5.36
CA SER A 316 10.38 -4.23 4.04
C SER A 316 11.70 -4.55 3.36
N LEU A 317 12.81 -4.52 4.10
CA LEU A 317 14.12 -4.91 3.56
C LEU A 317 14.15 -6.40 3.18
N ILE A 318 13.56 -7.27 3.99
CA ILE A 318 13.51 -8.70 3.67
C ILE A 318 12.73 -8.93 2.38
N ASP A 319 11.58 -8.29 2.20
CA ASP A 319 10.78 -8.46 0.98
C ASP A 319 11.50 -7.92 -0.25
N GLU A 320 12.05 -6.71 -0.19
CA GLU A 320 12.81 -6.08 -1.29
C GLU A 320 13.99 -6.97 -1.74
N PHE A 321 14.74 -7.52 -0.80
CA PHE A 321 15.93 -8.32 -1.09
C PHE A 321 15.65 -9.82 -1.21
N SER A 322 14.43 -10.29 -0.94
CA SER A 322 14.09 -11.72 -0.89
C SER A 322 14.45 -12.42 -2.20
N VAL A 323 14.08 -11.81 -3.34
CA VAL A 323 14.35 -12.33 -4.68
C VAL A 323 15.86 -12.37 -4.96
N ALA A 324 16.58 -11.30 -4.60
CA ALA A 324 18.02 -11.22 -4.80
C ALA A 324 18.79 -12.23 -3.94
N ILE A 325 18.42 -12.37 -2.66
CA ILE A 325 18.98 -13.34 -1.72
C ILE A 325 18.71 -14.76 -2.23
N PHE A 326 17.48 -15.04 -2.68
CA PHE A 326 17.13 -16.34 -3.23
C PHE A 326 17.90 -16.66 -4.51
N ALA A 327 18.03 -15.70 -5.44
CA ALA A 327 18.81 -15.86 -6.66
C ALA A 327 20.29 -16.14 -6.35
N LEU A 328 20.89 -15.38 -5.42
CA LEU A 328 22.27 -15.58 -4.98
C LEU A 328 22.46 -16.96 -4.33
N PHE A 329 21.49 -17.38 -3.52
CA PHE A 329 21.48 -18.72 -2.94
C PHE A 329 21.49 -19.79 -4.05
N VAL A 330 20.57 -19.70 -5.03
CA VAL A 330 20.49 -20.66 -6.15
C VAL A 330 21.78 -20.69 -6.96
N ILE A 331 22.38 -19.54 -7.29
CA ILE A 331 23.65 -19.46 -8.02
C ILE A 331 24.78 -20.13 -7.22
N THR A 332 24.87 -19.83 -5.93
CA THR A 332 25.91 -20.39 -5.06
C THR A 332 25.76 -21.90 -4.91
N GLN A 333 24.54 -22.39 -4.73
CA GLN A 333 24.25 -23.81 -4.66
C GLN A 333 24.51 -24.50 -6.00
N GLY A 334 24.12 -23.89 -7.12
CA GLY A 334 24.39 -24.39 -8.47
C GLY A 334 25.88 -24.51 -8.75
N TYR A 335 26.66 -23.49 -8.43
CA TYR A 335 28.13 -23.54 -8.53
C TYR A 335 28.73 -24.65 -7.68
N ARG A 336 28.28 -24.79 -6.43
CA ARG A 336 28.73 -25.85 -5.52
C ARG A 336 28.41 -27.24 -6.07
N THR A 337 27.20 -27.45 -6.58
CA THR A 337 26.76 -28.71 -7.19
C THR A 337 27.59 -29.03 -8.43
N ILE A 338 27.81 -28.06 -9.33
CA ILE A 338 28.64 -28.25 -10.52
C ILE A 338 30.08 -28.59 -10.12
N LYS A 339 30.65 -27.87 -9.14
CA LYS A 339 31.99 -28.14 -8.63
C LYS A 339 32.10 -29.58 -8.10
N TYR A 340 31.17 -30.01 -7.25
CA TYR A 340 31.17 -31.38 -6.72
C TYR A 340 30.93 -32.42 -7.80
N MET A 341 30.09 -32.14 -8.80
CA MET A 341 29.89 -33.03 -9.94
C MET A 341 31.18 -33.17 -10.77
N LEU A 342 31.90 -32.06 -11.02
CA LEU A 342 33.20 -32.10 -11.69
C LEU A 342 34.25 -32.85 -10.88
N GLU A 343 34.31 -32.64 -9.56
CA GLU A 343 35.18 -33.41 -8.66
C GLU A 343 34.83 -34.91 -8.68
N ALA A 344 33.55 -35.27 -8.59
CA ALA A 344 33.09 -36.66 -8.71
C ALA A 344 33.45 -37.27 -10.07
N LEU A 345 33.23 -36.56 -11.18
CA LEU A 345 33.63 -37.00 -12.52
C LEU A 345 35.15 -37.20 -12.62
N THR A 346 35.95 -36.32 -12.00
CA THR A 346 37.41 -36.51 -11.96
C THR A 346 37.81 -37.74 -11.16
N LEU A 347 37.16 -38.02 -10.02
CA LEU A 347 37.41 -39.21 -9.22
C LEU A 347 37.00 -40.51 -9.93
N VAL A 348 35.84 -40.53 -10.60
CA VAL A 348 35.40 -41.66 -11.44
C VAL A 348 36.38 -41.88 -12.58
N GLY A 349 36.82 -40.81 -13.25
CA GLY A 349 37.84 -40.87 -14.29
C GLY A 349 39.16 -41.47 -13.79
N LEU A 350 39.62 -41.06 -12.59
CA LEU A 350 40.81 -41.62 -11.96
C LEU A 350 40.64 -43.09 -11.57
N TRP A 351 39.47 -43.48 -11.05
CA TRP A 351 39.17 -44.87 -10.70
C TRP A 351 39.17 -45.78 -11.92
N LEU A 352 38.51 -45.37 -13.02
CA LEU A 352 38.52 -46.09 -14.29
C LEU A 352 39.94 -46.18 -14.87
N ALA A 353 40.70 -45.08 -14.84
CA ALA A 353 42.09 -45.05 -15.26
C ALA A 353 42.96 -46.05 -14.45
N GLY A 354 42.82 -46.07 -13.14
CA GLY A 354 43.51 -47.03 -12.26
C GLY A 354 43.14 -48.48 -12.58
N GLY A 355 41.85 -48.78 -12.73
CA GLY A 355 41.37 -50.12 -13.08
C GLY A 355 41.86 -50.61 -14.44
N LEU A 356 41.94 -49.73 -15.44
CA LEU A 356 42.52 -50.06 -16.76
C LEU A 356 44.01 -50.39 -16.66
N ILE A 357 44.77 -49.62 -15.88
CA ILE A 357 46.19 -49.87 -15.63
C ILE A 357 46.38 -51.23 -14.91
N GLU A 358 45.60 -51.52 -13.87
CA GLU A 358 45.67 -52.81 -13.17
C GLU A 358 45.31 -54.01 -14.07
N ARG A 359 44.31 -53.84 -14.94
CA ARG A 359 43.92 -54.88 -15.91
C ARG A 359 45.05 -55.14 -16.92
N GLN A 360 45.71 -54.09 -17.39
CA GLN A 360 46.87 -54.17 -18.28
C GLN A 360 48.07 -54.84 -17.61
N ILE A 361 48.40 -54.47 -16.37
CA ILE A 361 49.48 -55.11 -15.59
C ILE A 361 49.22 -56.62 -15.47
N ARG A 362 47.99 -57.01 -15.16
CA ARG A 362 47.59 -58.44 -15.11
C ARG A 362 47.70 -59.15 -16.46
N ALA A 363 47.26 -58.51 -17.55
CA ALA A 363 47.35 -59.08 -18.89
C ALA A 363 48.80 -59.25 -19.36
N HIS A 364 49.67 -58.28 -19.03
CA HIS A 364 51.09 -58.35 -19.35
C HIS A 364 51.81 -59.43 -18.52
N ALA A 365 51.45 -59.59 -17.24
CA ALA A 365 51.93 -60.70 -16.40
C ALA A 365 51.51 -62.08 -16.93
N GLN A 366 50.44 -62.15 -17.73
CA GLN A 366 49.96 -63.35 -18.42
C GLN A 366 50.55 -63.51 -19.84
N GLY A 367 51.55 -62.69 -20.23
CA GLY A 367 52.25 -62.81 -21.52
C GLY A 367 51.51 -62.22 -22.72
N ARG A 368 50.44 -61.43 -22.51
CA ARG A 368 49.70 -60.74 -23.59
C ARG A 368 50.29 -59.36 -23.86
N ASN A 369 50.72 -59.11 -25.10
CA ASN A 369 51.15 -57.77 -25.52
C ASN A 369 49.94 -56.85 -25.77
N PRO A 370 50.01 -55.58 -25.35
CA PRO A 370 48.88 -54.66 -25.47
C PRO A 370 48.60 -54.25 -26.92
N GLY A 371 47.32 -54.14 -27.27
CA GLY A 371 46.87 -53.69 -28.59
C GLY A 371 46.98 -52.17 -28.78
N ARG A 372 46.85 -51.67 -30.02
CA ARG A 372 46.90 -50.22 -30.33
C ARG A 372 45.87 -49.39 -29.56
N LEU A 373 44.64 -49.91 -29.42
CA LEU A 373 43.57 -49.24 -28.67
C LEU A 373 43.88 -49.16 -27.16
N GLU A 374 44.50 -50.21 -26.62
CA GLU A 374 44.88 -50.29 -25.22
C GLU A 374 46.04 -49.32 -24.89
N MET A 375 47.02 -49.19 -25.78
CA MET A 375 48.08 -48.19 -25.65
C MET A 375 47.52 -46.75 -25.70
N LEU A 376 46.52 -46.49 -26.52
CA LEU A 376 45.86 -45.18 -26.60
C LEU A 376 45.08 -44.85 -25.32
N LEU A 377 44.35 -45.84 -24.78
CA LEU A 377 43.69 -45.71 -23.47
C LEU A 377 44.69 -45.51 -22.32
N MET A 378 45.88 -46.11 -22.42
CA MET A 378 46.97 -45.93 -21.45
C MET A 378 47.55 -44.51 -21.49
N ALA A 379 47.78 -43.95 -22.69
CA ALA A 379 48.26 -42.58 -22.84
C ALA A 379 47.25 -41.55 -22.31
N LEU A 380 45.95 -41.78 -22.53
CA LEU A 380 44.87 -40.93 -22.04
C LEU A 380 44.73 -41.00 -20.51
N SER A 381 44.78 -42.21 -19.93
CA SER A 381 44.72 -42.42 -18.48
C SER A 381 45.95 -41.82 -17.76
N ALA A 382 47.15 -42.02 -18.29
CA ALA A 382 48.38 -41.40 -17.77
C ALA A 382 48.33 -39.86 -17.84
N GLY A 383 47.78 -39.30 -18.92
CA GLY A 383 47.58 -37.86 -19.07
C GLY A 383 46.61 -37.27 -18.04
N LEU A 384 45.50 -37.98 -17.74
CA LEU A 384 44.52 -37.57 -16.74
C LEU A 384 45.12 -37.59 -15.33
N ILE A 385 45.82 -38.67 -14.96
CA ILE A 385 46.47 -38.83 -13.66
C ILE A 385 47.54 -37.74 -13.45
N ASN A 386 48.37 -37.48 -14.46
CA ASN A 386 49.42 -36.46 -14.38
C ASN A 386 48.87 -35.03 -14.26
N ARG A 387 47.71 -34.73 -14.85
CA ARG A 387 47.05 -33.43 -14.70
C ARG A 387 46.51 -33.21 -13.30
N VAL A 388 45.95 -34.23 -12.65
CA VAL A 388 45.39 -34.12 -11.30
C VAL A 388 46.47 -34.23 -10.19
N SER A 389 47.58 -34.93 -10.44
CA SER A 389 48.65 -35.16 -9.45
C SER A 389 49.63 -33.99 -9.22
N VAL A 390 49.22 -32.74 -9.46
CA VAL A 390 50.04 -31.56 -9.08
C VAL A 390 50.32 -31.55 -7.57
N SER A 391 49.39 -32.05 -6.75
CA SER A 391 49.58 -32.27 -5.30
C SER A 391 50.61 -33.35 -4.97
N GLY A 392 50.67 -34.43 -5.76
CA GLY A 392 51.68 -35.49 -5.65
C GLY A 392 53.08 -34.99 -6.02
N ARG A 393 53.19 -34.19 -7.09
CA ARG A 393 54.45 -33.55 -7.50
C ARG A 393 54.95 -32.51 -6.49
N ALA A 394 54.05 -31.79 -5.82
CA ALA A 394 54.42 -30.86 -4.74
C ALA A 394 54.90 -31.60 -3.48
N ARG A 395 54.27 -32.73 -3.10
CA ARG A 395 54.75 -33.59 -2.00
C ARG A 395 56.10 -34.22 -2.30
N ALA A 396 56.31 -34.74 -3.51
CA ALA A 396 57.60 -35.28 -3.94
C ALA A 396 58.71 -34.22 -3.90
N LYS A 397 58.44 -33.00 -4.38
CA LYS A 397 59.38 -31.87 -4.28
C LYS A 397 59.67 -31.45 -2.83
N LEU A 398 58.69 -31.52 -1.92
CA LEU A 398 58.88 -31.24 -0.50
C LEU A 398 59.74 -32.31 0.18
N GLU A 399 59.56 -33.59 -0.18
CA GLU A 399 60.38 -34.69 0.30
C GLU A 399 61.81 -34.62 -0.25
N ASP A 400 62.00 -34.28 -1.53
CA ASP A 400 63.32 -34.05 -2.12
C ASP A 400 64.05 -32.89 -1.43
N TRP A 401 63.35 -31.79 -1.12
CA TRP A 401 63.94 -30.68 -0.36
C TRP A 401 64.31 -31.08 1.08
N ARG A 402 63.48 -31.88 1.76
CA ARG A 402 63.79 -32.43 3.09
C ARG A 402 65.01 -33.35 3.06
N ARG A 403 65.20 -34.14 2.00
CA ARG A 403 66.39 -34.99 1.82
C ARG A 403 67.65 -34.16 1.57
N LEU A 404 67.55 -33.10 0.78
CA LEU A 404 68.66 -32.18 0.50
C LEU A 404 69.09 -31.38 1.74
N THR A 405 68.14 -30.98 2.59
CA THR A 405 68.42 -30.22 3.82
C THR A 405 68.86 -31.11 4.99
N ALA A 406 68.42 -32.37 5.06
CA ALA A 406 68.90 -33.34 6.05
C ALA A 406 70.38 -33.75 5.85
N GLY A 407 70.93 -33.56 4.65
CA GLY A 407 72.36 -33.77 4.35
C GLY A 407 73.27 -32.58 4.71
N ALA A 408 72.72 -31.40 5.01
CA ALA A 408 73.49 -30.18 5.29
C ALA A 408 73.70 -29.90 6.79
N ALA A 409 73.24 -30.80 7.67
CA ALA A 409 73.33 -30.68 9.12
C ALA A 409 74.15 -31.84 9.76
N ARG A 410 75.16 -32.35 9.05
CA ARG A 410 76.17 -33.25 9.61
C ARG A 410 77.56 -32.70 9.41
#